data_AF-A1VW93-F1
#
_entry.id   AF-A1VW93-F1
#
_cell.length_a   1.000
_cell.length_b   1.000
_cell.length_c   1.000
_cell.angle_alpha   90.00
_cell.angle_beta   90.00
_cell.angle_gamma   90.00
#
_symmetry.space_group_name_H-M   'P 1'
#
loop_
_entity.id
_entity.type
_entity.pdbx_description
1 polymer ?
#
loop_
_entity_poly.entity_id
_entity_poly.type
_entity_poly.pdbx_seq_one_letter_code
_entity_poly.pdbx_strand_id
1 'polypeptide(L)'
;MVKDRLMTSITLRIPVDVVESMKNIAPKRGFAGYQSLLKAYLSEGLRRDEAQFAFGAQARLLEALRKHGVAQSVLDEATREMESM
;
A
#
# COMPACT_ATOMS: atom_id res chain seq x y z
N MET A 1 -6.40 -15.50 15.74
CA MET A 1 -5.62 -16.58 15.10
C MET A 1 -4.76 -15.96 14.00
N VAL A 2 -3.44 -16.01 14.13
CA VAL A 2 -2.52 -15.47 13.11
C VAL A 2 -2.56 -16.43 11.92
N LYS A 3 -3.15 -15.98 10.81
CA LYS A 3 -3.17 -16.71 9.54
C LYS A 3 -1.71 -16.91 9.12
N ASP A 4 -1.27 -18.15 8.96
CA ASP A 4 0.07 -18.49 8.47
C ASP A 4 0.26 -17.79 7.12
N ARG A 5 1.02 -16.69 7.13
CA ARG A 5 1.28 -15.91 5.91
C ARG A 5 2.47 -16.55 5.24
N LEU A 6 2.26 -17.09 4.04
CA LEU A 6 3.33 -17.53 3.17
C LEU A 6 4.34 -16.38 3.01
N MET A 7 5.58 -16.63 3.41
CA MET A 7 6.68 -15.68 3.29
C MET A 7 7.52 -16.04 2.07
N THR A 8 7.87 -15.03 1.26
CA THR A 8 8.79 -15.18 0.13
C THR A 8 10.11 -14.49 0.45
N SER A 9 11.22 -15.23 0.33
CA SER A 9 12.56 -14.65 0.43
C SER A 9 12.90 -13.88 -0.85
N ILE A 10 13.26 -12.61 -0.70
CA ILE A 10 13.72 -11.77 -1.81
C ILE A 10 15.19 -11.37 -1.60
N THR A 11 15.97 -11.34 -2.67
CA THR A 11 17.35 -10.85 -2.65
C THR A 11 17.41 -9.51 -3.34
N LEU A 12 17.93 -8.49 -2.65
CA LEU A 12 18.03 -7.11 -3.14
C LEU A 12 19.47 -6.65 -3.03
N ARG A 13 19.96 -5.91 -4.04
CA ARG A 13 21.23 -5.19 -3.97
C ARG A 13 20.96 -3.76 -3.51
N ILE A 14 21.62 -3.34 -2.44
CA ILE A 14 21.47 -2.00 -1.85
C ILE A 14 22.88 -1.40 -1.71
N PRO A 15 23.08 -0.11 -2.05
CA PRO A 15 24.35 0.58 -1.82
C PRO A 15 24.80 0.51 -0.36
N VAL A 16 26.11 0.42 -0.14
CA VAL A 16 26.70 0.23 1.20
C VAL A 16 26.39 1.42 2.10
N ASP A 17 26.50 2.64 1.59
CA ASP A 17 26.21 3.89 2.29
C ASP A 17 24.75 3.96 2.78
N VAL A 18 23.82 3.42 2.00
CA VAL A 18 22.40 3.34 2.38
C VAL A 18 22.23 2.36 3.54
N VAL A 19 22.87 1.18 3.49
CA VAL A 19 22.81 0.20 4.59
C VAL A 19 23.40 0.78 5.87
N GLU A 20 24.52 1.50 5.79
CA GLU A 20 25.13 2.19 6.93
C GLU A 20 24.20 3.26 7.51
N SER A 21 23.60 4.07 6.65
CA SER A 21 22.60 5.06 7.05
C SER A 21 21.43 4.40 7.79
N MET A 22 20.92 3.28 7.28
CA MET A 22 19.84 2.54 7.93
C MET A 22 20.25 1.95 9.27
N LYS A 23 21.48 1.45 9.42
CA LYS A 23 22.00 0.99 10.73
C LYS A 23 22.03 2.11 11.75
N ASN A 24 22.37 3.33 11.34
CA ASN A 24 22.38 4.51 12.20
C ASN A 24 20.97 5.01 12.57
N ILE A 25 20.01 4.87 11.66
CA ILE A 25 18.63 5.35 11.85
C ILE A 25 17.78 4.36 12.65
N ALA A 26 17.97 3.06 12.47
CA ALA A 26 17.19 2.01 13.13
C ALA A 26 17.06 2.20 14.66
N PRO A 27 18.15 2.38 15.44
CA PRO A 27 18.02 2.55 16.89
C PRO A 27 17.31 3.86 17.26
N LYS A 28 17.51 4.94 16.49
CA LYS A 28 16.84 6.24 16.69
C LYS A 28 15.32 6.16 16.49
N ARG A 29 14.87 5.20 15.67
CA ARG A 29 13.47 4.91 15.39
C ARG A 29 12.92 3.78 16.28
N GLY A 30 13.70 3.27 17.24
CA GLY A 30 13.28 2.20 18.15
C GLY A 30 13.31 0.79 17.56
N PHE A 31 13.98 0.59 16.42
CA PHE A 31 14.13 -0.73 15.80
C PHE A 31 15.43 -1.40 16.25
N ALA A 32 15.37 -2.72 16.50
CA ALA A 32 16.52 -3.53 16.88
C ALA A 32 17.60 -3.66 15.77
N GLY A 33 17.27 -3.35 14.52
CA GLY A 33 18.22 -3.42 13.40
C GLY A 33 17.66 -2.88 12.09
N TYR A 34 18.55 -2.72 11.11
CA TYR A 34 18.22 -2.13 9.81
C TYR A 34 17.24 -2.99 8.99
N GLN A 35 17.27 -4.32 9.15
CA GLN A 35 16.33 -5.21 8.46
C GLN A 35 14.89 -4.99 8.92
N SER A 36 14.66 -4.73 10.22
CA SER A 36 13.34 -4.40 10.74
C SER A 36 12.86 -3.04 10.25
N LEU A 37 13.76 -2.05 10.20
CA LEU A 37 13.48 -0.74 9.63
C LEU A 37 13.11 -0.84 8.13
N LEU A 38 13.85 -1.64 7.35
CA LEU A 38 13.58 -1.86 5.93
C LEU A 38 12.18 -2.41 5.70
N LYS A 39 11.81 -3.46 6.46
CA LYS A 39 10.47 -4.07 6.39
C LYS A 39 9.37 -3.07 6.75
N ALA A 40 9.60 -2.21 7.74
CA ALA A 40 8.66 -1.18 8.14
C ALA A 40 8.47 -0.14 7.03
N TYR A 41 9.55 0.38 6.45
CA TYR A 41 9.48 1.34 5.33
C TYR A 41 8.80 0.75 4.10
N LEU A 42 9.12 -0.49 3.74
CA LEU A 42 8.45 -1.17 2.63
C LEU A 42 6.95 -1.30 2.90
N SER A 43 6.57 -1.73 4.11
CA SER A 43 5.17 -1.91 4.48
C SER A 43 4.41 -0.59 4.52
N GLU A 44 5.01 0.47 5.05
CA GLU A 44 4.39 1.79 5.14
C GLU A 44 4.22 2.42 3.75
N GLY A 45 5.27 2.38 2.94
CA GLY A 45 5.23 2.87 1.56
C GLY A 45 4.17 2.14 0.74
N LEU A 46 4.14 0.81 0.82
CA LEU A 46 3.14 0.02 0.10
C LEU A 46 1.72 0.31 0.58
N ARG A 47 1.46 0.38 1.90
CA ARG A 47 0.13 0.72 2.41
C ARG A 47 -0.32 2.11 2.00
N ARG A 48 0.61 3.08 1.94
CA ARG A 48 0.31 4.43 1.46
C ARG A 48 -0.10 4.38 -0.01
N ASP A 49 0.66 3.68 -0.84
CA ASP A 49 0.35 3.54 -2.26
C ASP A 49 -0.96 2.78 -2.46
N GLU A 50 -1.16 1.65 -1.77
CA GLU A 50 -2.42 0.90 -1.78
C GLU A 50 -3.60 1.79 -1.40
N ALA A 51 -3.49 2.60 -0.35
CA ALA A 51 -4.54 3.54 0.02
C ALA A 51 -4.78 4.61 -1.06
N GLN A 52 -3.71 5.13 -1.66
CA GLN A 52 -3.78 6.15 -2.71
C GLN A 52 -4.41 5.60 -4.01
N PHE A 53 -4.07 4.37 -4.39
CA PHE A 53 -4.52 3.76 -5.64
C PHE A 53 -5.83 2.98 -5.51
N ALA A 54 -6.16 2.42 -4.34
CA ALA A 54 -7.44 1.77 -4.10
C ALA A 54 -8.59 2.77 -4.21
N PHE A 55 -8.49 3.92 -3.54
CA PHE A 55 -9.49 4.98 -3.67
C PHE A 55 -9.33 5.76 -4.97
N GLY A 56 -8.10 5.94 -5.46
CA GLY A 56 -7.83 6.72 -6.66
C GLY A 56 -8.37 6.10 -7.95
N ALA A 57 -8.24 4.78 -8.13
CA ALA A 57 -8.71 4.12 -9.36
C ALA A 57 -10.23 4.08 -9.43
N GLN A 58 -10.90 3.71 -8.33
CA GLN A 58 -12.36 3.65 -8.26
C GLN A 58 -12.98 5.05 -8.34
N ALA A 59 -12.42 6.04 -7.64
CA ALA A 59 -12.88 7.43 -7.73
C ALA A 59 -12.68 8.01 -9.14
N ARG A 60 -11.54 7.76 -9.78
CA ARG A 60 -11.29 8.19 -11.17
C ARG A 60 -12.23 7.50 -12.16
N LEU A 61 -12.56 6.23 -11.94
CA LEU A 61 -13.52 5.49 -12.75
C LEU A 61 -14.93 6.07 -12.59
N LEU A 62 -15.37 6.31 -11.36
CA LEU A 62 -16.65 6.95 -11.06
C LEU A 62 -16.75 8.35 -11.70
N GLU A 63 -15.70 9.16 -11.59
CA GLU A 63 -15.63 10.47 -12.24
C GLU A 63 -15.65 10.37 -13.77
N ALA A 64 -14.93 9.41 -14.36
CA ALA A 64 -14.93 9.19 -15.81
C ALA A 64 -16.33 8.79 -16.31
N LEU A 65 -16.99 7.85 -15.63
CA LEU A 65 -18.34 7.41 -15.97
C LEU A 65 -19.35 8.55 -15.84
N ARG A 66 -19.25 9.36 -14.78
CA ARG A 66 -20.09 10.56 -14.62
C ARG A 66 -19.90 11.55 -15.75
N LYS A 67 -18.66 11.79 -16.19
CA LYS A 67 -18.36 12.65 -17.36
C LYS A 67 -18.89 12.08 -18.68
N HIS A 68 -19.01 10.76 -18.80
CA HIS A 68 -19.65 10.08 -19.93
C HIS A 68 -21.18 10.06 -19.85
N GLY A 69 -21.78 10.71 -18.85
CA GLY A 69 -23.24 10.85 -18.73
C GLY A 69 -23.93 9.73 -17.95
N VAL A 70 -23.17 8.88 -17.27
CA VAL A 70 -23.76 7.89 -16.36
C VAL A 70 -24.38 8.61 -15.17
N ALA A 71 -25.66 8.36 -14.92
CA ALA A 71 -26.39 8.95 -13.81
C ALA A 71 -25.80 8.51 -12.46
N GLN A 72 -25.69 9.44 -11.53
CA GLN A 72 -25.15 9.19 -10.18
C GLN A 72 -25.88 8.04 -9.47
N SER A 73 -27.19 7.92 -9.66
CA SER A 73 -28.01 6.83 -9.11
C SER A 73 -27.55 5.43 -9.55
N VAL A 74 -27.09 5.28 -10.79
CA VAL A 74 -26.58 4.00 -11.33
C VAL A 74 -25.21 3.69 -10.76
N LEU A 75 -24.38 4.71 -10.55
CA LEU A 75 -23.07 4.55 -9.92
C LEU A 75 -23.18 4.14 -8.44
N ASP A 76 -24.12 4.76 -7.71
CA ASP A 76 -24.42 4.42 -6.32
C ASP A 76 -25.00 3.01 -6.18
N GLU A 77 -25.89 2.60 -7.09
CA GLU A 77 -26.44 1.23 -7.12
C GLU A 77 -25.34 0.19 -7.39
N ALA A 78 -24.53 0.40 -8.43
CA ALA A 78 -23.40 -0.49 -8.77
C ALA A 78 -22.37 -0.58 -7.63
N THR A 79 -22.12 0.53 -6.91
CA THR A 79 -21.20 0.52 -5.76
C THR A 79 -21.75 -0.32 -4.61
N ARG A 80 -23.06 -0.21 -4.31
CA ARG A 80 -23.71 -1.03 -3.27
C ARG A 80 -23.74 -2.52 -3.62
N GLU A 81 -23.93 -2.85 -4.89
CA GLU A 81 -23.85 -4.24 -5.36
C GLU A 81 -22.44 -4.82 -5.15
N MET A 82 -21.38 -4.05 -5.44
CA MET A 82 -20.00 -4.48 -5.21
C MET A 82 -19.67 -4.70 -3.74
N GLU A 83 -20.18 -3.87 -2.82
CA GLU A 83 -19.95 -4.01 -1.37
C GLU A 83 -20.74 -5.19 -0.75
N SER A 84 -21.76 -5.69 -1.45
CA SER A 84 -22.61 -6.79 -1.01
C SER A 84 -22.13 -8.16 -1.51
N MET A 85 -21.00 -8.21 -2.24
CA MET A 85 -20.46 -9.41 -2.90
C MET A 85 -19.26 -10.03 -2.18
#